data_AF-A0A0Q8RBC6-F1
#
_entry.id   AF-A0A0Q8RBC6-F1
#
_cell.length_a   1.000
_cell.length_b   1.000
_cell.length_c   1.000
_cell.angle_alpha   90.00
_cell.angle_beta   90.00
_cell.angle_gamma   90.00
#
_symmetry.space_group_name_H-M   'P 1'
#
loop_
_entity.id
_entity.type
_entity.pdbx_description
1 polymer ?
#
loop_
_entity_poly.entity_id
_entity_poly.type
_entity_poly.pdbx_seq_one_letter_code
_entity_poly.pdbx_strand_id
1 'polypeptide(L)'
;MIKVLPVILLLLVASGDGATTRKKELPAFPGAQGYGRMSAGGRGGRVILVTTLADAGPGSLRACIERSGPRVCIFRVSGVIRFTQRPPVIANPYITIAGQTAPGDGITLAHGGGPLGFTPLLIKNSHDVIIRDIRIRPDLKGDFAGANDAITFENSRNVIIDHVSGSWALDENINGQGDNDNVTVSWSIFAEGIPRHDKCALLGSDPTKPQRMSFIYNVCAHNGDRNPDLNFRPRSCIDVINNLFYDAQFQFAEVWESYGGTTANIVANIFRSGPSTSPEAIGIDRQRIGSRGAARIFVQDNVFDGVFIHAAPGIAEISAGRPVCPLSIRPIAPALAYSRILDEAGAFPRDAVDRRIVAEVRSRTGRIRHMPGTIPAVRQAEAPRDSDGDGMPDSWERDHGSQPAVADPWRDANGNGIPNLDEYLDDAHRRAMAAIPPS
;
A
#
# COMPACT_ATOMS: atom_id res chain seq x y z
N MET A 1 19.28 -21.95 85.76
CA MET A 1 18.28 -20.88 85.63
C MET A 1 18.09 -20.56 84.16
N ILE A 2 16.83 -20.45 83.76
CA ILE A 2 16.27 -20.61 82.41
C ILE A 2 16.86 -19.61 81.40
N LYS A 3 17.36 -20.12 80.26
CA LYS A 3 17.78 -19.35 79.09
C LYS A 3 16.55 -18.94 78.27
N VAL A 4 16.41 -17.64 78.01
CA VAL A 4 15.38 -17.07 77.13
C VAL A 4 15.83 -17.25 75.67
N LEU A 5 15.02 -17.93 74.85
CA LEU A 5 15.15 -17.94 73.39
C LEU A 5 14.25 -16.84 72.79
N PRO A 6 14.69 -16.10 71.75
CA PRO A 6 13.82 -15.18 71.03
C PRO A 6 12.97 -15.93 70.01
N VAL A 7 11.68 -15.63 69.97
CA VAL A 7 10.75 -16.09 68.93
C VAL A 7 10.93 -15.19 67.70
N ILE A 8 11.40 -15.75 66.59
CA ILE A 8 11.44 -15.08 65.29
C ILE A 8 10.12 -15.36 64.58
N LEU A 9 9.32 -14.31 64.36
CA LEU A 9 8.08 -14.35 63.59
C LEU A 9 8.43 -14.29 62.09
N LEU A 10 8.27 -15.41 61.38
CA LEU A 10 8.45 -15.48 59.93
C LEU A 10 7.19 -14.94 59.23
N LEU A 11 7.26 -13.73 58.68
CA LEU A 11 6.24 -13.22 57.75
C LEU A 11 6.45 -13.85 56.37
N LEU A 12 5.54 -14.75 55.95
CA LEU A 12 5.45 -15.14 54.55
C LEU A 12 4.87 -13.97 53.75
N VAL A 13 5.72 -13.30 52.98
CA VAL A 13 5.27 -12.40 51.90
C VAL A 13 4.96 -13.29 50.70
N ALA A 14 3.67 -13.48 50.42
CA ALA A 14 3.24 -14.08 49.15
C ALA A 14 3.52 -13.07 48.03
N SER A 15 4.58 -13.31 47.26
CA SER A 15 4.84 -12.62 46.00
C SER A 15 3.78 -13.03 44.99
N GLY A 16 2.78 -12.17 44.79
CA GLY A 16 1.84 -12.29 43.69
C GLY A 16 2.55 -12.02 42.38
N ASP A 17 2.88 -13.08 41.64
CA ASP A 17 3.26 -12.99 40.24
C ASP A 17 2.05 -12.48 39.45
N GLY A 18 1.97 -11.17 39.29
CA GLY A 18 1.10 -10.53 38.31
C GLY A 18 1.56 -10.92 36.92
N ALA A 19 1.05 -12.02 36.40
CA ALA A 19 1.18 -12.38 35.00
C ALA A 19 0.60 -11.25 34.14
N THR A 20 1.46 -10.35 33.68
CA THR A 20 1.10 -9.40 32.64
C THR A 20 0.80 -10.20 31.38
N THR A 21 -0.48 -10.49 31.14
CA THR A 21 -0.96 -11.02 29.87
C THR A 21 -0.54 -10.05 28.78
N ARG A 22 0.54 -10.37 28.05
CA ARG A 22 0.98 -9.61 26.89
C ARG A 22 -0.15 -9.69 25.87
N LYS A 23 -0.89 -8.59 25.67
CA LYS A 23 -1.90 -8.52 24.60
C LYS A 23 -1.20 -8.89 23.29
N LYS A 24 -1.67 -9.94 22.62
CA LYS A 24 -1.17 -10.36 21.32
C LYS A 24 -1.38 -9.19 20.35
N GLU A 25 -0.31 -8.63 19.81
CA GLU A 25 -0.42 -7.58 18.80
C GLU A 25 -1.00 -8.19 17.52
N LEU A 26 -2.11 -7.63 17.05
CA LEU A 26 -2.75 -8.03 15.81
C LEU A 26 -2.11 -7.30 14.62
N PRO A 27 -1.88 -7.98 13.49
CA PRO A 27 -1.47 -7.31 12.26
C PRO A 27 -2.57 -6.34 11.78
N ALA A 28 -2.22 -5.51 10.80
CA ALA A 28 -3.14 -4.58 10.14
C ALA A 28 -4.40 -5.31 9.61
N PHE A 29 -4.20 -6.48 9.02
CA PHE A 29 -5.23 -7.44 8.61
C PHE A 29 -4.60 -8.85 8.55
N PRO A 30 -5.39 -9.94 8.54
CA PRO A 30 -4.87 -11.28 8.35
C PRO A 30 -3.98 -11.38 7.10
N GLY A 31 -2.75 -11.86 7.25
CA GLY A 31 -1.80 -11.95 6.14
C GLY A 31 -1.04 -10.67 5.78
N ALA A 32 -1.21 -9.56 6.51
CA ALA A 32 -0.43 -8.35 6.28
C ALA A 32 1.09 -8.62 6.41
N GLN A 33 1.86 -8.10 5.46
CA GLN A 33 3.29 -8.34 5.29
C GLN A 33 4.08 -7.02 5.25
N GLY A 34 5.41 -7.10 5.29
CA GLY A 34 6.27 -5.93 5.18
C GLY A 34 6.42 -5.13 6.49
N TYR A 35 7.15 -4.02 6.46
CA TYR A 35 7.40 -3.18 7.64
C TYR A 35 6.15 -2.48 8.20
N GLY A 36 5.15 -2.19 7.37
CA GLY A 36 3.88 -1.56 7.74
C GLY A 36 2.81 -2.51 8.27
N ARG A 37 3.08 -3.82 8.31
CA ARG A 37 2.11 -4.88 8.68
C ARG A 37 1.48 -4.75 10.06
N MET A 38 2.06 -3.94 10.95
CA MET A 38 1.58 -3.72 12.32
C MET A 38 0.80 -2.41 12.47
N SER A 39 0.49 -1.71 11.37
CA SER A 39 -0.38 -0.55 11.39
C SER A 39 -1.69 -0.88 12.09
N ALA A 40 -2.06 -0.12 13.12
CA ALA A 40 -3.30 -0.35 13.85
C ALA A 40 -4.56 0.03 13.04
N GLY A 41 -4.40 0.91 12.04
CA GLY A 41 -5.51 1.47 11.30
C GLY A 41 -6.57 2.08 12.22
N GLY A 42 -7.84 1.93 11.85
CA GLY A 42 -8.99 2.41 12.61
C GLY A 42 -9.48 1.50 13.73
N ARG A 43 -8.74 0.44 14.08
CA ARG A 43 -9.20 -0.61 15.02
C ARG A 43 -9.62 -0.03 16.38
N GLY A 44 -10.76 -0.49 16.90
CA GLY A 44 -11.35 0.01 18.14
C GLY A 44 -11.98 1.40 18.05
N GLY A 45 -12.03 1.95 16.83
CA GLY A 45 -12.50 3.29 16.54
C GLY A 45 -13.97 3.39 16.14
N ARG A 46 -14.32 4.51 15.51
CA ARG A 46 -15.66 4.70 14.96
C ARG A 46 -15.77 4.03 13.60
N VAL A 47 -16.86 3.31 13.39
CA VAL A 47 -17.26 2.94 12.04
C VAL A 47 -18.00 4.11 11.40
N ILE A 48 -17.56 4.52 10.22
CA ILE A 48 -18.13 5.64 9.47
C ILE A 48 -18.54 5.13 8.09
N LEU A 49 -19.84 5.09 7.86
CA LEU A 49 -20.41 4.70 6.57
C LEU A 49 -20.25 5.84 5.55
N VAL A 50 -19.60 5.52 4.42
CA VAL A 50 -19.53 6.37 3.23
C VAL A 50 -20.72 6.01 2.33
N THR A 51 -21.70 6.90 2.29
CA THR A 51 -23.02 6.69 1.65
C THR A 51 -23.26 7.59 0.45
N THR A 52 -22.30 8.41 0.05
CA THR A 52 -22.40 9.27 -1.13
C THR A 52 -21.05 9.38 -1.86
N LEU A 53 -21.13 9.56 -3.18
CA LEU A 53 -19.99 9.83 -4.05
C LEU A 53 -19.63 11.33 -4.11
N ALA A 54 -20.41 12.18 -3.43
CA ALA A 54 -20.15 13.60 -3.36
C ALA A 54 -18.77 13.88 -2.73
N ASP A 55 -18.09 14.90 -3.26
CA ASP A 55 -16.79 15.38 -2.77
C ASP A 55 -16.80 15.68 -1.27
N ALA A 56 -17.87 16.32 -0.78
CA ALA A 56 -17.99 16.78 0.60
C ALA A 56 -19.41 16.62 1.15
N GLY A 57 -19.54 16.84 2.46
CA GLY A 57 -20.81 16.76 3.20
C GLY A 57 -21.00 15.43 3.93
N PRO A 58 -22.11 15.28 4.69
CA PRO A 58 -22.42 14.05 5.42
C PRO A 58 -22.42 12.81 4.51
N GLY A 59 -21.81 11.73 4.99
CA GLY A 59 -21.69 10.47 4.25
C GLY A 59 -20.62 10.44 3.16
N SER A 60 -19.86 11.52 2.94
CA SER A 60 -18.75 11.52 1.98
C SER A 60 -17.49 10.83 2.54
N LEU A 61 -16.62 10.34 1.65
CA LEU A 61 -15.30 9.84 2.04
C LEU A 61 -14.46 10.94 2.72
N ARG A 62 -14.57 12.18 2.25
CA ARG A 62 -13.95 13.35 2.87
C ARG A 62 -14.31 13.48 4.35
N ALA A 63 -15.61 13.38 4.67
CA ALA A 63 -16.08 13.46 6.05
C ALA A 63 -15.51 12.35 6.94
N CYS A 64 -15.22 11.17 6.39
CA CYS A 64 -14.52 10.11 7.10
C CYS A 64 -13.02 10.43 7.28
N ILE A 65 -12.33 10.84 6.21
CA ILE A 65 -10.90 11.16 6.23
C ILE A 65 -10.58 12.28 7.23
N GLU A 66 -11.36 13.36 7.21
CA GLU A 66 -11.10 14.57 8.01
C GLU A 66 -11.53 14.42 9.49
N ARG A 67 -12.27 13.36 9.83
CA ARG A 67 -12.66 13.11 11.22
C ARG A 67 -11.44 12.79 12.09
N SER A 68 -11.44 13.30 13.33
CA SER A 68 -10.44 12.97 14.34
C SER A 68 -10.75 11.65 15.06
N GLY A 69 -9.69 11.03 15.59
CA GLY A 69 -9.74 9.77 16.34
C GLY A 69 -9.72 8.52 15.45
N PRO A 70 -9.55 7.32 16.07
CA PRO A 70 -9.57 6.06 15.35
C PRO A 70 -10.87 5.86 14.58
N ARG A 71 -10.79 5.49 13.30
CA ARG A 71 -11.96 5.36 12.42
C ARG A 71 -11.77 4.41 11.24
N VAL A 72 -12.85 3.76 10.85
CA VAL A 72 -12.90 2.92 9.65
C VAL A 72 -13.93 3.51 8.68
N CYS A 73 -13.49 3.79 7.45
CA CYS A 73 -14.36 4.20 6.35
C CYS A 73 -14.89 2.96 5.65
N ILE A 74 -16.19 2.68 5.81
CA ILE A 74 -16.91 1.56 5.19
C ILE A 74 -17.76 2.09 4.04
N PHE A 75 -17.60 1.56 2.84
CA PHE A 75 -18.34 2.03 1.66
C PHE A 75 -19.69 1.35 1.55
N ARG A 76 -20.74 2.16 1.38
CA ARG A 76 -22.13 1.76 1.10
C ARG A 76 -22.57 2.20 -0.31
N VAL A 77 -21.62 2.68 -1.09
CA VAL A 77 -21.78 3.14 -2.48
C VAL A 77 -20.57 2.70 -3.28
N SER A 78 -20.73 2.65 -4.59
CA SER A 78 -19.64 2.42 -5.53
C SER A 78 -19.71 3.39 -6.69
N GLY A 79 -18.55 3.73 -7.25
CA GLY A 79 -18.46 4.76 -8.28
C GLY A 79 -17.18 5.58 -8.19
N VAL A 80 -17.21 6.70 -8.92
CA VAL A 80 -16.13 7.67 -8.94
C VAL A 80 -16.39 8.75 -7.88
N ILE A 81 -15.50 8.88 -6.91
CA ILE A 81 -15.44 10.03 -6.02
C ILE A 81 -14.48 11.03 -6.67
N ARG A 82 -15.04 12.11 -7.21
CA ARG A 82 -14.25 13.16 -7.86
C ARG A 82 -14.11 14.35 -6.91
N PHE A 83 -12.88 14.60 -6.46
CA PHE A 83 -12.56 15.79 -5.69
C PHE A 83 -12.56 17.01 -6.61
N THR A 84 -13.60 17.84 -6.48
CA THR A 84 -13.78 19.11 -7.19
C THR A 84 -13.17 20.29 -6.45
N GLN A 85 -12.76 20.06 -5.20
CA GLN A 85 -11.98 20.97 -4.35
C GLN A 85 -10.61 20.34 -4.04
N ARG A 86 -9.80 21.00 -3.21
CA ARG A 86 -8.56 20.39 -2.71
C ARG A 86 -8.87 19.02 -2.07
N PRO A 87 -8.22 17.92 -2.51
CA PRO A 87 -8.44 16.60 -1.93
C PRO A 87 -8.24 16.59 -0.41
N PRO A 88 -9.01 15.76 0.33
CA PRO A 88 -8.84 15.65 1.78
C PRO A 88 -7.48 15.03 2.13
N VAL A 89 -6.85 15.54 3.18
CA VAL A 89 -5.57 15.02 3.67
C VAL A 89 -5.83 14.08 4.84
N ILE A 90 -5.27 12.87 4.77
CA ILE A 90 -5.20 11.95 5.90
C ILE A 90 -4.12 12.47 6.86
N ALA A 91 -4.50 13.44 7.69
CA ALA A 91 -3.65 14.06 8.72
C ALA A 91 -3.97 13.57 10.14
N ASN A 92 -5.20 13.09 10.37
CA ASN A 92 -5.57 12.47 11.65
C ASN A 92 -5.17 10.97 11.62
N PRO A 93 -4.41 10.48 12.62
CA PRO A 93 -3.92 9.10 12.66
C PRO A 93 -5.05 8.09 12.90
N TYR A 94 -4.71 6.80 12.87
CA TYR A 94 -5.61 5.67 13.13
C TYR A 94 -6.80 5.64 12.17
N ILE A 95 -6.55 5.33 10.90
CA ILE A 95 -7.60 5.21 9.88
C ILE A 95 -7.45 3.93 9.07
N THR A 96 -8.59 3.27 8.81
CA THR A 96 -8.72 2.25 7.78
C THR A 96 -9.66 2.75 6.68
N ILE A 97 -9.21 2.82 5.44
CA ILE A 97 -10.06 3.01 4.25
C ILE A 97 -10.27 1.64 3.62
N ALA A 98 -11.46 1.08 3.79
CA ALA A 98 -11.77 -0.30 3.45
C ALA A 98 -12.51 -0.41 2.10
N GLY A 99 -11.80 -0.22 0.99
CA GLY A 99 -12.37 -0.24 -0.37
C GLY A 99 -13.10 -1.54 -0.72
N GLN A 100 -12.70 -2.66 -0.12
CA GLN A 100 -13.30 -3.98 -0.34
C GLN A 100 -14.76 -4.09 0.14
N THR A 101 -15.24 -3.11 0.90
CA THR A 101 -16.63 -3.06 1.38
C THR A 101 -17.58 -2.42 0.36
N ALA A 102 -17.04 -1.72 -0.64
CA ALA A 102 -17.85 -1.06 -1.66
C ALA A 102 -18.64 -2.11 -2.46
N PRO A 103 -19.96 -1.90 -2.68
CA PRO A 103 -20.75 -2.79 -3.51
C PRO A 103 -20.33 -2.71 -5.00
N GLY A 104 -20.88 -3.58 -5.84
CA GLY A 104 -20.67 -3.49 -7.29
C GLY A 104 -19.19 -3.58 -7.69
N ASP A 105 -18.71 -2.62 -8.49
CA ASP A 105 -17.35 -2.62 -9.03
C ASP A 105 -16.34 -1.77 -8.22
N GLY A 106 -16.70 -1.33 -7.01
CA GLY A 106 -15.80 -0.64 -6.08
C GLY A 106 -15.67 0.88 -6.26
N ILE A 107 -14.58 1.45 -5.74
CA ILE A 107 -14.34 2.91 -5.66
C ILE A 107 -13.14 3.32 -6.50
N THR A 108 -13.33 4.39 -7.28
CA THR A 108 -12.25 5.10 -7.96
C THR A 108 -12.19 6.54 -7.47
N LEU A 109 -11.01 6.99 -7.06
CA LEU A 109 -10.71 8.37 -6.70
C LEU A 109 -10.16 9.12 -7.92
N ALA A 110 -10.63 10.34 -8.13
CA ALA A 110 -10.17 11.24 -9.18
C ALA A 110 -10.27 12.70 -8.72
N HIS A 111 -9.80 13.64 -9.54
CA HIS A 111 -9.87 15.07 -9.26
C HIS A 111 -10.56 15.87 -10.37
N GLY A 112 -10.95 17.11 -10.11
CA GLY A 112 -11.66 17.99 -11.05
C GLY A 112 -10.81 18.49 -12.22
N GLY A 113 -9.48 18.38 -12.13
CA GLY A 113 -8.55 18.91 -13.12
C GLY A 113 -8.35 20.43 -12.97
N GLY A 114 -7.63 21.03 -13.93
CA GLY A 114 -7.28 22.45 -13.91
C GLY A 114 -6.58 22.85 -12.60
N PRO A 115 -6.94 23.99 -11.98
CA PRO A 115 -6.26 24.49 -10.78
C PRO A 115 -6.55 23.65 -9.52
N LEU A 116 -7.47 22.70 -9.60
CA LEU A 116 -7.87 21.80 -8.52
C LEU A 116 -7.51 20.33 -8.83
N GLY A 117 -6.76 20.09 -9.91
CA GLY A 117 -6.13 18.80 -10.17
C GLY A 117 -4.90 18.64 -9.28
N PHE A 118 -5.07 17.87 -8.21
CA PHE A 118 -4.04 17.53 -7.24
C PHE A 118 -4.14 16.04 -6.90
N THR A 119 -3.08 15.49 -6.29
CA THR A 119 -3.03 14.11 -5.78
C THR A 119 -4.32 13.72 -5.04
N PRO A 120 -5.13 12.78 -5.59
CA PRO A 120 -6.41 12.40 -5.00
C PRO A 120 -6.30 11.67 -3.65
N LEU A 121 -5.21 10.91 -3.42
CA LEU A 121 -4.99 10.19 -2.18
C LEU A 121 -3.72 10.67 -1.47
N LEU A 122 -3.91 11.34 -0.34
CA LEU A 122 -2.84 12.07 0.32
C LEU A 122 -2.76 11.76 1.82
N ILE A 123 -1.65 11.15 2.24
CA ILE A 123 -1.31 10.91 3.66
C ILE A 123 -0.20 11.88 4.04
N LYS A 124 -0.40 12.75 5.02
CA LYS A 124 0.64 13.68 5.48
C LYS A 124 0.69 13.80 7.00
N ASN A 125 1.89 13.71 7.56
CA ASN A 125 2.15 13.91 8.99
C ASN A 125 1.25 13.03 9.89
N SER A 126 1.01 11.78 9.47
CA SER A 126 0.06 10.88 10.11
C SER A 126 0.70 9.52 10.46
N HIS A 127 -0.05 8.67 11.14
CA HIS A 127 0.38 7.31 11.41
C HIS A 127 -0.78 6.33 11.64
N ASP A 128 -0.45 5.04 11.55
CA ASP A 128 -1.41 3.94 11.69
C ASP A 128 -2.54 4.05 10.66
N VAL A 129 -2.13 3.97 9.39
CA VAL A 129 -2.99 4.10 8.22
C VAL A 129 -3.05 2.75 7.50
N ILE A 130 -4.26 2.30 7.18
CA ILE A 130 -4.53 1.13 6.33
C ILE A 130 -5.39 1.59 5.16
N ILE A 131 -5.00 1.28 3.94
CA ILE A 131 -5.77 1.57 2.73
C ILE A 131 -5.77 0.33 1.86
N ARG A 132 -6.96 -0.18 1.52
CA ARG A 132 -7.11 -1.34 0.65
C ARG A 132 -8.18 -1.17 -0.42
N ASP A 133 -8.00 -1.85 -1.55
CA ASP A 133 -9.01 -2.09 -2.58
C ASP A 133 -9.65 -0.81 -3.16
N ILE A 134 -8.85 0.24 -3.37
CA ILE A 134 -9.27 1.47 -4.04
C ILE A 134 -8.41 1.78 -5.26
N ARG A 135 -9.03 2.44 -6.25
CA ARG A 135 -8.35 2.88 -7.48
C ARG A 135 -8.15 4.38 -7.45
N ILE A 136 -7.06 4.85 -8.04
CA ILE A 136 -6.79 6.27 -8.23
C ILE A 136 -6.48 6.51 -9.71
N ARG A 137 -7.30 7.33 -10.34
CA ARG A 137 -7.26 7.60 -11.79
C ARG A 137 -7.48 9.10 -12.06
N PRO A 138 -6.44 9.95 -11.97
CA PRO A 138 -6.47 11.33 -12.47
C PRO A 138 -6.61 11.36 -14.00
N ASP A 139 -7.84 11.18 -14.48
CA ASP A 139 -8.22 11.21 -15.91
C ASP A 139 -8.23 12.62 -16.52
N LEU A 140 -8.35 13.64 -15.68
CA LEU A 140 -8.26 15.04 -16.06
C LEU A 140 -6.86 15.57 -15.73
N LYS A 141 -6.39 16.57 -16.49
CA LYS A 141 -5.08 17.19 -16.24
C LYS A 141 -5.18 18.28 -15.18
N GLY A 142 -4.29 18.28 -14.19
CA GLY A 142 -4.07 19.41 -13.28
C GLY A 142 -3.11 20.46 -13.86
N ASP A 143 -3.25 21.71 -13.43
CA ASP A 143 -2.42 22.83 -13.91
C ASP A 143 -1.00 22.82 -13.31
N PHE A 144 -0.87 22.29 -12.09
CA PHE A 144 0.41 22.21 -11.39
C PHE A 144 1.13 20.92 -11.78
N ALA A 145 2.00 21.03 -12.79
CA ALA A 145 2.95 19.96 -13.12
C ALA A 145 3.80 19.63 -11.88
N GLY A 146 3.89 18.34 -11.53
CA GLY A 146 4.62 17.87 -10.34
C GLY A 146 3.84 17.81 -9.02
N ALA A 147 2.52 18.08 -9.03
CA ALA A 147 1.66 17.95 -7.85
C ALA A 147 0.46 17.00 -8.10
N ASN A 148 0.64 16.09 -9.06
CA ASN A 148 -0.41 15.24 -9.63
C ASN A 148 0.02 13.77 -9.58
N ASP A 149 0.49 13.34 -8.41
CA ASP A 149 0.64 11.92 -8.11
C ASP A 149 -0.74 11.24 -8.11
N ALA A 150 -0.79 9.92 -8.25
CA ALA A 150 -2.00 9.21 -7.87
C ALA A 150 -2.08 9.10 -6.34
N ILE A 151 -0.97 8.75 -5.70
CA ILE A 151 -0.87 8.56 -4.25
C ILE A 151 0.40 9.22 -3.72
N THR A 152 0.29 10.01 -2.65
CA THR A 152 1.46 10.49 -1.91
C THR A 152 1.32 10.16 -0.43
N PHE A 153 2.38 9.61 0.17
CA PHE A 153 2.55 9.56 1.61
C PHE A 153 3.77 10.39 2.03
N GLU A 154 3.57 11.29 2.98
CA GLU A 154 4.58 12.25 3.41
C GLU A 154 4.72 12.29 4.93
N ASN A 155 5.96 12.26 5.42
CA ASN A 155 6.28 12.39 6.86
C ASN A 155 5.41 11.48 7.76
N SER A 156 5.16 10.25 7.32
CA SER A 156 4.16 9.36 7.90
C SER A 156 4.74 8.00 8.28
N ARG A 157 4.17 7.36 9.32
CA ARG A 157 4.68 6.07 9.81
C ARG A 157 3.61 5.03 10.06
N ASN A 158 3.97 3.75 10.06
CA ASN A 158 3.02 2.63 10.23
C ASN A 158 1.89 2.74 9.18
N VAL A 159 2.26 2.66 7.91
CA VAL A 159 1.33 2.79 6.78
C VAL A 159 1.36 1.49 5.98
N ILE A 160 0.18 0.96 5.67
CA ILE A 160 0.04 -0.13 4.70
C ILE A 160 -0.96 0.28 3.61
N ILE A 161 -0.49 0.22 2.37
CA ILE A 161 -1.25 0.46 1.15
C ILE A 161 -1.21 -0.86 0.38
N ASP A 162 -2.34 -1.56 0.32
CA ASP A 162 -2.39 -2.94 -0.13
C ASP A 162 -3.54 -3.14 -1.11
N HIS A 163 -3.32 -3.85 -2.23
CA HIS A 163 -4.37 -4.02 -3.26
C HIS A 163 -4.96 -2.68 -3.74
N VAL A 164 -4.12 -1.71 -4.07
CA VAL A 164 -4.57 -0.47 -4.73
C VAL A 164 -4.14 -0.45 -6.19
N SER A 165 -4.84 0.33 -7.01
CA SER A 165 -4.42 0.57 -8.40
C SER A 165 -4.27 2.07 -8.67
N GLY A 166 -3.09 2.50 -9.10
CA GLY A 166 -2.79 3.85 -9.56
C GLY A 166 -2.50 3.87 -11.05
N SER A 167 -3.09 4.82 -11.78
CA SER A 167 -2.70 5.07 -13.18
C SER A 167 -2.88 6.52 -13.59
N TRP A 168 -2.19 6.92 -14.64
CA TRP A 168 -2.34 8.22 -15.32
C TRP A 168 -1.88 9.43 -14.51
N ALA A 169 -1.10 9.21 -13.45
CA ALA A 169 -0.43 10.30 -12.76
C ALA A 169 0.42 11.12 -13.73
N LEU A 170 0.47 12.44 -13.51
CA LEU A 170 1.33 13.35 -14.28
C LEU A 170 2.70 13.55 -13.61
N ASP A 171 2.90 12.94 -12.44
CA ASP A 171 4.19 12.74 -11.79
C ASP A 171 4.27 11.25 -11.38
N GLU A 172 4.21 10.87 -10.10
CA GLU A 172 4.25 9.44 -9.73
C GLU A 172 2.88 8.78 -9.58
N ASN A 173 2.76 7.53 -10.05
CA ASN A 173 1.63 6.71 -9.64
C ASN A 173 1.66 6.43 -8.11
N ILE A 174 2.82 6.41 -7.46
CA ILE A 174 2.95 6.46 -6.00
C ILE A 174 4.25 7.14 -5.54
N ASN A 175 4.14 8.04 -4.56
CA ASN A 175 5.23 8.87 -4.06
C ASN A 175 5.37 8.80 -2.53
N GLY A 176 6.60 8.66 -2.06
CA GLY A 176 7.03 8.77 -0.67
C GLY A 176 7.94 9.97 -0.46
N GLN A 177 7.48 10.94 0.33
CA GLN A 177 8.22 12.19 0.59
C GLN A 177 8.53 12.41 2.07
N GLY A 178 9.71 12.96 2.36
CA GLY A 178 10.14 13.29 3.71
C GLY A 178 10.43 12.06 4.57
N ASP A 179 10.26 12.20 5.89
CA ASP A 179 10.63 11.18 6.89
C ASP A 179 9.50 10.16 7.10
N ASN A 180 9.46 9.11 6.26
CA ASN A 180 8.54 7.99 6.43
C ASN A 180 9.19 6.81 7.20
N ASP A 181 8.42 6.02 7.93
CA ASP A 181 8.97 4.80 8.58
C ASP A 181 7.90 3.73 8.79
N ASN A 182 8.28 2.44 8.71
CA ASN A 182 7.34 1.32 8.72
C ASN A 182 6.22 1.46 7.67
N VAL A 183 6.62 1.57 6.40
CA VAL A 183 5.67 1.62 5.28
C VAL A 183 5.66 0.28 4.53
N THR A 184 4.49 -0.16 4.09
CA THR A 184 4.36 -1.25 3.11
C THR A 184 3.42 -0.84 1.99
N VAL A 185 3.90 -1.02 0.76
CA VAL A 185 3.10 -1.00 -0.45
C VAL A 185 3.10 -2.41 -1.01
N SER A 186 1.95 -3.07 -1.03
CA SER A 186 1.85 -4.48 -1.41
C SER A 186 0.72 -4.79 -2.38
N TRP A 187 0.92 -5.84 -3.20
CA TRP A 187 -0.10 -6.40 -4.08
C TRP A 187 -0.83 -5.33 -4.91
N SER A 188 -0.15 -4.30 -5.38
CA SER A 188 -0.76 -3.13 -6.02
C SER A 188 -0.34 -3.01 -7.49
N ILE A 189 -1.14 -2.32 -8.31
CA ILE A 189 -0.84 -2.03 -9.72
C ILE A 189 -0.57 -0.54 -9.88
N PHE A 190 0.60 -0.18 -10.43
CA PHE A 190 0.98 1.20 -10.74
C PHE A 190 1.43 1.28 -12.20
N ALA A 191 0.59 1.85 -13.06
CA ALA A 191 0.79 1.73 -14.49
C ALA A 191 0.39 2.96 -15.28
N GLU A 192 0.93 3.09 -16.48
CA GLU A 192 0.56 4.16 -17.42
C GLU A 192 0.70 5.56 -16.80
N GLY A 193 1.82 5.84 -16.13
CA GLY A 193 2.21 7.22 -15.83
C GLY A 193 2.29 8.04 -17.12
N ILE A 194 2.01 9.34 -17.06
CA ILE A 194 1.89 10.19 -18.25
C ILE A 194 3.17 11.01 -18.48
N PRO A 195 3.79 10.94 -19.67
CA PRO A 195 4.94 11.74 -20.02
C PRO A 195 4.70 13.24 -19.84
N ARG A 196 5.71 14.03 -19.46
CA ARG A 196 7.15 13.67 -19.40
C ARG A 196 7.62 13.08 -18.06
N HIS A 197 6.71 12.85 -17.12
CA HIS A 197 6.99 12.27 -15.81
C HIS A 197 6.18 10.97 -15.65
N ASP A 198 6.27 10.08 -16.62
CA ASP A 198 5.61 8.78 -16.63
C ASP A 198 6.22 7.81 -15.62
N LYS A 199 6.09 8.08 -14.31
CA LYS A 199 6.84 7.38 -13.26
C LYS A 199 5.96 6.36 -12.52
N CYS A 200 6.51 5.17 -12.24
CA CYS A 200 5.80 4.20 -11.41
C CYS A 200 5.78 4.63 -9.94
N ALA A 201 6.95 4.69 -9.32
CA ALA A 201 7.08 4.84 -7.88
C ALA A 201 8.36 5.59 -7.49
N LEU A 202 8.21 6.71 -6.79
CA LEU A 202 9.28 7.38 -6.05
C LEU A 202 9.15 7.00 -4.59
N LEU A 203 9.94 6.04 -4.10
CA LEU A 203 9.71 5.47 -2.76
C LEU A 203 10.27 6.34 -1.63
N GLY A 204 11.24 7.21 -1.93
CA GLY A 204 11.79 8.14 -0.96
C GLY A 204 12.36 9.38 -1.64
N SER A 205 11.95 10.55 -1.17
CA SER A 205 12.47 11.86 -1.57
C SER A 205 12.63 12.76 -0.36
N ASP A 206 13.70 13.58 -0.33
CA ASP A 206 14.03 14.48 0.77
C ASP A 206 14.06 13.87 2.21
N PRO A 207 14.57 12.64 2.42
CA PRO A 207 14.67 12.06 3.76
C PRO A 207 15.72 12.78 4.63
N THR A 208 15.35 13.09 5.87
CA THR A 208 16.29 13.57 6.89
C THR A 208 16.75 12.46 7.83
N LYS A 209 16.00 11.35 7.91
CA LYS A 209 16.26 10.20 8.80
C LYS A 209 16.27 8.85 8.05
N PRO A 210 16.90 7.80 8.63
CA PRO A 210 16.75 6.44 8.15
C PRO A 210 15.29 5.95 8.23
N GLN A 211 14.87 5.15 7.26
CA GLN A 211 13.48 4.72 7.06
C GLN A 211 13.38 3.20 6.87
N ARG A 212 12.20 2.61 7.10
CA ARG A 212 11.90 1.22 6.77
C ARG A 212 10.72 1.14 5.81
N MET A 213 10.90 0.48 4.68
CA MET A 213 9.88 0.38 3.64
C MET A 213 9.91 -0.96 2.94
N SER A 214 8.74 -1.54 2.69
CA SER A 214 8.56 -2.73 1.86
C SER A 214 7.74 -2.36 0.63
N PHE A 215 8.29 -2.63 -0.54
CA PHE A 215 7.60 -2.59 -1.84
C PHE A 215 7.58 -4.03 -2.36
N ILE A 216 6.44 -4.72 -2.22
CA ILE A 216 6.36 -6.18 -2.39
C ILE A 216 5.16 -6.62 -3.22
N TYR A 217 5.34 -7.59 -4.14
CA TYR A 217 4.26 -8.14 -4.97
C TYR A 217 3.52 -7.12 -5.85
N ASN A 218 4.11 -5.96 -6.14
CA ASN A 218 3.49 -4.93 -6.96
C ASN A 218 3.76 -5.14 -8.45
N VAL A 219 2.90 -4.57 -9.29
CA VAL A 219 3.13 -4.39 -10.74
C VAL A 219 3.48 -2.94 -11.00
N CYS A 220 4.63 -2.69 -11.64
CA CYS A 220 4.83 -1.47 -12.42
C CYS A 220 4.74 -1.82 -13.90
N ALA A 221 3.85 -1.19 -14.66
CA ALA A 221 3.70 -1.48 -16.09
C ALA A 221 3.53 -0.21 -16.94
N HIS A 222 4.19 -0.17 -18.10
CA HIS A 222 4.00 0.91 -19.08
C HIS A 222 4.32 2.30 -18.50
N ASN A 223 5.46 2.42 -17.82
CA ASN A 223 5.99 3.67 -17.28
C ASN A 223 7.35 3.96 -17.92
N GLY A 224 7.79 5.22 -17.95
CA GLY A 224 9.09 5.61 -18.47
C GLY A 224 10.23 5.17 -17.57
N ASP A 225 10.25 5.70 -16.34
CA ASP A 225 11.32 5.49 -15.33
C ASP A 225 10.76 5.28 -13.92
N ARG A 226 11.64 5.20 -12.90
CA ARG A 226 11.31 5.05 -11.48
C ARG A 226 10.40 3.84 -11.21
N ASN A 227 10.86 2.63 -11.57
CA ASN A 227 10.16 1.36 -11.36
C ASN A 227 10.91 0.41 -10.38
N PRO A 228 11.18 0.78 -9.11
CA PRO A 228 10.98 2.06 -8.43
C PRO A 228 12.26 2.93 -8.34
N ASP A 229 12.12 4.18 -7.94
CA ASP A 229 13.22 5.05 -7.47
C ASP A 229 13.40 4.97 -5.95
N LEU A 230 14.66 4.77 -5.52
CA LEU A 230 15.09 4.63 -4.13
C LEU A 230 16.11 5.70 -3.74
N ASN A 231 15.68 6.76 -3.03
CA ASN A 231 16.57 7.79 -2.49
C ASN A 231 16.42 7.96 -0.98
N PHE A 232 17.21 7.19 -0.22
CA PHE A 232 17.11 7.07 1.22
C PHE A 232 18.42 7.41 1.94
N ARG A 233 18.32 7.73 3.23
CA ARG A 233 19.49 7.89 4.11
C ARG A 233 20.18 6.54 4.35
N PRO A 234 21.50 6.54 4.63
CA PRO A 234 22.18 5.36 5.15
C PRO A 234 21.50 4.78 6.39
N ARG A 235 21.58 3.44 6.54
CA ARG A 235 20.92 2.64 7.60
C ARG A 235 19.40 2.52 7.46
N SER A 236 18.82 2.97 6.36
CA SER A 236 17.45 2.62 6.00
C SER A 236 17.33 1.11 5.69
N CYS A 237 16.15 0.55 5.83
CA CYS A 237 15.86 -0.85 5.51
C CYS A 237 14.78 -0.87 4.43
N ILE A 238 15.21 -0.85 3.16
CA ILE A 238 14.30 -0.77 2.02
C ILE A 238 14.28 -2.12 1.33
N ASP A 239 13.11 -2.74 1.25
CA ASP A 239 12.90 -4.04 0.61
C ASP A 239 12.08 -3.86 -0.66
N VAL A 240 12.68 -4.19 -1.80
CA VAL A 240 12.02 -4.33 -3.10
C VAL A 240 12.03 -5.82 -3.43
N ILE A 241 10.94 -6.53 -3.10
CA ILE A 241 10.92 -8.01 -3.12
C ILE A 241 9.73 -8.55 -3.92
N ASN A 242 9.99 -9.49 -4.83
CA ASN A 242 8.95 -10.17 -5.60
C ASN A 242 7.99 -9.22 -6.34
N ASN A 243 8.48 -8.13 -6.92
CA ASN A 243 7.68 -7.26 -7.79
C ASN A 243 7.82 -7.67 -9.26
N LEU A 244 6.87 -7.23 -10.08
CA LEU A 244 6.89 -7.34 -11.52
C LEU A 244 7.00 -5.95 -12.14
N PHE A 245 8.13 -5.66 -12.76
CA PHE A 245 8.38 -4.43 -13.51
C PHE A 245 8.37 -4.76 -15.00
N TYR A 246 7.46 -4.13 -15.74
CA TYR A 246 7.20 -4.45 -17.14
C TYR A 246 7.14 -3.18 -18.00
N ASP A 247 7.76 -3.24 -19.18
CA ASP A 247 7.67 -2.20 -20.19
C ASP A 247 8.15 -0.81 -19.71
N ALA A 248 9.23 -0.78 -18.92
CA ALA A 248 9.91 0.47 -18.56
C ALA A 248 10.63 1.06 -19.79
N GLN A 249 10.55 2.37 -20.04
CA GLN A 249 11.17 2.99 -21.22
C GLN A 249 12.69 3.12 -21.10
N PHE A 250 13.19 3.79 -20.06
CA PHE A 250 14.63 4.05 -19.90
C PHE A 250 15.20 3.44 -18.62
N GLN A 251 14.48 3.46 -17.50
CA GLN A 251 15.00 2.91 -16.24
C GLN A 251 13.94 2.09 -15.50
N PHE A 252 14.37 0.92 -15.03
CA PHE A 252 13.58 0.15 -14.09
C PHE A 252 13.85 0.64 -12.66
N ALA A 253 14.71 -0.03 -11.88
CA ALA A 253 15.00 0.39 -10.51
C ALA A 253 16.15 1.42 -10.46
N GLU A 254 15.95 2.54 -9.77
CA GLU A 254 16.98 3.58 -9.57
C GLU A 254 17.44 3.59 -8.12
N VAL A 255 18.75 3.51 -7.90
CA VAL A 255 19.36 3.57 -6.57
C VAL A 255 20.17 4.85 -6.44
N TRP A 256 19.67 5.78 -5.64
CA TRP A 256 20.27 7.10 -5.47
C TRP A 256 21.24 7.22 -4.28
N GLU A 257 22.14 8.19 -4.40
CA GLU A 257 23.19 8.48 -3.43
C GLU A 257 23.11 9.90 -2.84
N SER A 258 22.11 10.69 -3.24
CA SER A 258 22.05 12.13 -2.96
C SER A 258 21.95 12.47 -1.46
N TYR A 259 21.41 11.55 -0.64
CA TYR A 259 21.31 11.72 0.82
C TYR A 259 22.30 10.85 1.62
N GLY A 260 23.41 10.47 0.99
CA GLY A 260 24.50 9.73 1.64
C GLY A 260 24.57 8.24 1.25
N GLY A 261 23.67 7.78 0.38
CA GLY A 261 23.64 6.41 -0.12
C GLY A 261 22.46 5.60 0.38
N THR A 262 21.57 5.21 -0.53
CA THR A 262 20.45 4.30 -0.24
C THR A 262 20.94 2.92 0.21
N THR A 263 20.30 2.37 1.24
CA THR A 263 20.48 0.99 1.68
C THR A 263 19.25 0.14 1.40
N ALA A 264 19.35 -0.81 0.46
CA ALA A 264 18.21 -1.59 -0.02
C ALA A 264 18.50 -3.07 -0.30
N ASN A 265 17.50 -3.93 -0.13
CA ASN A 265 17.48 -5.29 -0.66
C ASN A 265 16.57 -5.31 -1.90
N ILE A 266 17.11 -5.70 -3.06
CA ILE A 266 16.39 -5.87 -4.32
C ILE A 266 16.42 -7.35 -4.66
N VAL A 267 15.35 -8.08 -4.30
CA VAL A 267 15.38 -9.55 -4.26
C VAL A 267 14.19 -10.18 -5.00
N ALA A 268 14.48 -11.17 -5.84
CA ALA A 268 13.48 -12.03 -6.48
C ALA A 268 12.39 -11.27 -7.29
N ASN A 269 12.73 -10.10 -7.83
CA ASN A 269 11.86 -9.34 -8.72
C ASN A 269 12.00 -9.81 -10.18
N ILE A 270 11.04 -9.43 -11.02
CA ILE A 270 11.09 -9.65 -12.46
C ILE A 270 11.15 -8.28 -13.14
N PHE A 271 12.21 -8.08 -13.91
CA PHE A 271 12.42 -6.95 -14.80
C PHE A 271 12.20 -7.45 -16.22
N ARG A 272 11.15 -6.99 -16.89
CA ARG A 272 10.80 -7.49 -18.22
C ARG A 272 10.63 -6.35 -19.22
N SER A 273 11.33 -6.43 -20.35
CA SER A 273 11.12 -5.47 -21.44
C SER A 273 9.75 -5.67 -22.08
N GLY A 274 9.12 -4.58 -22.49
CA GLY A 274 7.94 -4.59 -23.35
C GLY A 274 8.15 -3.79 -24.63
N PRO A 275 7.08 -3.52 -25.40
CA PRO A 275 7.16 -2.80 -26.67
C PRO A 275 7.73 -1.37 -26.60
N SER A 276 7.74 -0.75 -25.43
CA SER A 276 8.23 0.61 -25.17
C SER A 276 9.64 0.64 -24.60
N THR A 277 10.18 -0.50 -24.16
CA THR A 277 11.52 -0.57 -23.56
C THR A 277 12.61 -0.33 -24.59
N SER A 278 13.45 0.67 -24.35
CA SER A 278 14.64 0.92 -25.16
C SER A 278 15.71 -0.15 -24.87
N PRO A 279 16.51 -0.57 -25.88
CA PRO A 279 17.66 -1.44 -25.67
C PRO A 279 18.73 -0.84 -24.73
N GLU A 280 18.76 0.49 -24.60
CA GLU A 280 19.62 1.23 -23.69
C GLU A 280 19.04 1.36 -22.27
N ALA A 281 17.83 0.83 -22.04
CA ALA A 281 17.21 0.90 -20.73
C ALA A 281 18.03 0.14 -19.67
N ILE A 282 17.96 0.57 -18.41
CA ILE A 282 18.75 -0.02 -17.32
C ILE A 282 17.84 -0.69 -16.29
N GLY A 283 18.11 -1.97 -15.99
CA GLY A 283 17.37 -2.78 -15.02
C GLY A 283 17.57 -2.33 -13.57
N ILE A 284 18.82 -2.20 -13.13
CA ILE A 284 19.16 -1.58 -11.85
C ILE A 284 20.21 -0.51 -12.12
N ASP A 285 19.80 0.75 -11.99
CA ASP A 285 20.64 1.91 -12.20
C ASP A 285 21.19 2.47 -10.89
N ARG A 286 22.40 3.02 -10.94
CA ARG A 286 23.08 3.67 -9.82
C ARG A 286 23.20 5.16 -10.10
N GLN A 287 22.38 5.94 -9.43
CA GLN A 287 22.31 7.39 -9.60
C GLN A 287 23.27 8.13 -8.65
N ARG A 288 24.28 8.77 -9.25
CA ARG A 288 25.34 9.49 -8.51
C ARG A 288 25.20 11.01 -8.56
N ILE A 289 24.17 11.52 -9.22
CA ILE A 289 23.93 12.97 -9.31
C ILE A 289 23.72 13.52 -7.90
N GLY A 290 24.57 14.47 -7.51
CA GLY A 290 24.55 15.02 -6.15
C GLY A 290 24.92 14.04 -5.05
N SER A 291 25.61 12.94 -5.35
CA SER A 291 26.02 11.90 -4.38
C SER A 291 26.74 12.50 -3.16
N ARG A 292 26.33 12.07 -1.97
CA ARG A 292 26.94 12.44 -0.68
C ARG A 292 27.52 11.22 0.06
N GLY A 293 27.55 10.07 -0.58
CA GLY A 293 28.00 8.81 0.00
C GLY A 293 27.49 7.62 -0.82
N ALA A 294 28.26 6.55 -0.83
CA ALA A 294 27.94 5.38 -1.63
C ALA A 294 26.70 4.65 -1.11
N ALA A 295 25.82 4.23 -2.01
CA ALA A 295 24.74 3.31 -1.69
C ALA A 295 25.33 1.96 -1.24
N ARG A 296 24.48 1.13 -0.63
CA ARG A 296 24.82 -0.26 -0.30
C ARG A 296 23.58 -1.13 -0.52
N ILE A 297 23.63 -2.02 -1.50
CA ILE A 297 22.47 -2.81 -1.90
C ILE A 297 22.75 -4.30 -1.87
N PHE A 298 21.74 -5.09 -1.55
CA PHE A 298 21.78 -6.54 -1.72
C PHE A 298 20.92 -6.92 -2.91
N VAL A 299 21.51 -7.56 -3.91
CA VAL A 299 20.83 -7.95 -5.16
C VAL A 299 20.89 -9.47 -5.27
N GLN A 300 19.74 -10.15 -5.28
CA GLN A 300 19.69 -11.60 -5.39
C GLN A 300 18.43 -12.08 -6.13
N ASP A 301 18.56 -13.15 -6.92
CA ASP A 301 17.44 -13.89 -7.54
C ASP A 301 16.52 -13.06 -8.44
N ASN A 302 16.92 -11.86 -8.86
CA ASN A 302 16.15 -11.08 -9.82
C ASN A 302 16.26 -11.70 -11.22
N VAL A 303 15.14 -11.71 -11.95
CA VAL A 303 15.07 -12.15 -13.34
C VAL A 303 15.05 -10.92 -14.24
N PHE A 304 15.95 -10.89 -15.22
CA PHE A 304 15.97 -9.90 -16.29
C PHE A 304 15.58 -10.60 -17.60
N ASP A 305 14.44 -10.24 -18.17
CA ASP A 305 13.78 -10.92 -19.30
C ASP A 305 13.53 -9.92 -20.42
N GLY A 306 14.40 -9.91 -21.44
CA GLY A 306 14.29 -8.96 -22.53
C GLY A 306 15.61 -8.43 -23.05
N VAL A 307 15.54 -7.41 -23.91
CA VAL A 307 16.72 -6.73 -24.49
C VAL A 307 16.86 -5.36 -23.85
N PHE A 308 17.74 -5.25 -22.86
CA PHE A 308 18.12 -4.02 -22.17
C PHE A 308 19.37 -4.27 -21.31
N ILE A 309 19.96 -3.24 -20.71
CA ILE A 309 21.12 -3.35 -19.83
C ILE A 309 20.65 -3.80 -18.44
N HIS A 310 21.01 -5.00 -17.99
CA HIS A 310 20.48 -5.54 -16.73
C HIS A 310 20.87 -4.72 -15.48
N ALA A 311 22.09 -4.18 -15.46
CA ALA A 311 22.59 -3.37 -14.35
C ALA A 311 23.60 -2.33 -14.85
N ALA A 312 23.56 -1.13 -14.29
CA ALA A 312 24.51 -0.07 -14.63
C ALA A 312 25.95 -0.41 -14.22
N PRO A 313 26.95 0.15 -14.93
CA PRO A 313 28.34 0.12 -14.47
C PRO A 313 28.47 0.66 -13.03
N GLY A 314 29.12 -0.12 -12.16
CA GLY A 314 29.37 0.25 -10.77
C GLY A 314 28.32 -0.19 -9.75
N ILE A 315 27.31 -0.98 -10.15
CA ILE A 315 26.44 -1.71 -9.21
C ILE A 315 27.27 -2.69 -8.35
N ALA A 316 28.28 -3.33 -8.92
CA ALA A 316 29.17 -4.25 -8.21
C ALA A 316 29.92 -3.57 -7.04
N GLU A 317 30.25 -2.27 -7.16
CA GLU A 317 30.97 -1.52 -6.13
C GLU A 317 30.14 -1.30 -4.85
N ILE A 318 28.81 -1.26 -4.99
CA ILE A 318 27.87 -1.01 -3.89
C ILE A 318 27.13 -2.28 -3.45
N SER A 319 27.43 -3.42 -4.07
CA SER A 319 26.79 -4.69 -3.79
C SER A 319 27.29 -5.29 -2.48
N ALA A 320 26.38 -5.63 -1.58
CA ALA A 320 26.62 -6.37 -0.36
C ALA A 320 26.47 -7.87 -0.60
N GLY A 321 27.31 -8.70 0.03
CA GLY A 321 27.21 -10.18 -0.06
C GLY A 321 26.12 -10.82 0.82
N ARG A 322 25.33 -10.01 1.53
CA ARG A 322 24.21 -10.45 2.40
C ARG A 322 23.17 -9.33 2.49
N PRO A 323 21.91 -9.64 2.88
CA PRO A 323 20.90 -8.61 3.09
C PRO A 323 21.43 -7.47 3.98
N VAL A 324 21.16 -6.22 3.58
CA VAL A 324 21.60 -5.03 4.32
C VAL A 324 20.82 -4.82 5.62
N CYS A 325 19.68 -5.48 5.72
CA CYS A 325 18.81 -5.64 6.89
C CYS A 325 18.04 -6.97 6.75
N PRO A 326 17.43 -7.51 7.83
CA PRO A 326 16.55 -8.66 7.72
C PRO A 326 15.42 -8.39 6.72
N LEU A 327 15.19 -9.31 5.78
CA LEU A 327 14.11 -9.17 4.81
C LEU A 327 12.76 -9.15 5.52
N SER A 328 11.91 -8.20 5.15
CA SER A 328 10.58 -7.99 5.72
C SER A 328 9.56 -9.09 5.34
N ILE A 329 9.88 -9.86 4.30
CA ILE A 329 9.19 -11.10 3.91
C ILE A 329 10.20 -12.17 3.51
N ARG A 330 9.77 -13.43 3.52
CA ARG A 330 10.52 -14.51 2.87
C ARG A 330 10.26 -14.45 1.35
N PRO A 331 11.27 -14.19 0.51
CA PRO A 331 11.07 -14.18 -0.93
C PRO A 331 10.68 -15.58 -1.43
N ILE A 332 9.82 -15.62 -2.44
CA ILE A 332 9.49 -16.83 -3.21
C ILE A 332 10.17 -16.77 -4.58
N ALA A 333 10.19 -17.91 -5.29
CA ALA A 333 10.76 -17.98 -6.62
C ALA A 333 10.06 -16.97 -7.57
N PRO A 334 10.80 -16.20 -8.40
CA PRO A 334 10.22 -15.22 -9.31
C PRO A 334 9.11 -15.78 -10.19
N ALA A 335 9.24 -17.00 -10.72
CA ALA A 335 8.20 -17.62 -11.55
C ALA A 335 6.87 -17.84 -10.79
N LEU A 336 6.94 -18.22 -9.50
CA LEU A 336 5.75 -18.34 -8.66
C LEU A 336 5.18 -16.96 -8.31
N ALA A 337 6.05 -15.99 -7.99
CA ALA A 337 5.64 -14.61 -7.77
C ALA A 337 4.92 -14.02 -8.99
N TYR A 338 5.41 -14.28 -10.20
CA TYR A 338 4.78 -13.85 -11.45
C TYR A 338 3.31 -14.28 -11.55
N SER A 339 3.04 -15.57 -11.36
CA SER A 339 1.66 -16.10 -11.41
C SER A 339 0.79 -15.40 -10.37
N ARG A 340 1.25 -15.37 -9.11
CA ARG A 340 0.48 -14.78 -8.02
C ARG A 340 0.21 -13.30 -8.23
N ILE A 341 1.21 -12.50 -8.63
CA ILE A 341 1.04 -11.07 -8.89
C ILE A 341 -0.01 -10.85 -9.98
N LEU A 342 0.03 -11.62 -11.07
CA LEU A 342 -0.95 -11.47 -12.14
C LEU A 342 -2.36 -11.92 -11.75
N ASP A 343 -2.52 -12.76 -10.75
CA ASP A 343 -3.82 -13.19 -10.25
C ASP A 343 -4.33 -12.26 -9.13
N GLU A 344 -3.42 -11.74 -8.30
CA GLU A 344 -3.73 -11.15 -6.99
C GLU A 344 -3.43 -9.65 -6.87
N ALA A 345 -2.64 -9.00 -7.75
CA ALA A 345 -2.31 -7.57 -7.56
C ALA A 345 -3.42 -6.60 -8.04
N GLY A 346 -3.52 -5.43 -7.42
CA GLY A 346 -4.44 -4.34 -7.77
C GLY A 346 -5.69 -4.32 -6.90
N ALA A 347 -6.55 -3.32 -7.12
CA ALA A 347 -7.82 -3.19 -6.41
C ALA A 347 -8.89 -4.11 -6.96
N PHE A 348 -9.60 -4.83 -6.08
CA PHE A 348 -10.65 -5.76 -6.48
C PHE A 348 -12.08 -5.21 -6.31
N PRO A 349 -13.02 -5.62 -7.19
CA PRO A 349 -12.79 -6.39 -8.43
C PRO A 349 -12.06 -5.55 -9.49
N ARG A 350 -10.98 -6.06 -10.11
CA ARG A 350 -10.22 -5.30 -11.12
C ARG A 350 -11.13 -4.69 -12.19
N ASP A 351 -10.97 -3.40 -12.47
CA ASP A 351 -11.72 -2.72 -13.53
C ASP A 351 -11.20 -3.07 -14.93
N ALA A 352 -11.79 -2.49 -15.97
CA ALA A 352 -11.38 -2.75 -17.35
C ALA A 352 -9.93 -2.32 -17.66
N VAL A 353 -9.38 -1.35 -16.93
CA VAL A 353 -8.00 -0.88 -17.14
C VAL A 353 -7.02 -1.86 -16.50
N ASP A 354 -7.24 -2.26 -15.25
CA ASP A 354 -6.36 -3.22 -14.57
C ASP A 354 -6.37 -4.58 -15.24
N ARG A 355 -7.55 -5.07 -15.67
CA ARG A 355 -7.66 -6.32 -16.45
C ARG A 355 -6.89 -6.24 -17.77
N ARG A 356 -6.96 -5.10 -18.46
CA ARG A 356 -6.19 -4.88 -19.70
C ARG A 356 -4.69 -4.88 -19.42
N ILE A 357 -4.22 -4.16 -18.41
CA ILE A 357 -2.80 -4.10 -18.05
C ILE A 357 -2.27 -5.50 -17.73
N VAL A 358 -2.99 -6.27 -16.91
CA VAL A 358 -2.61 -7.66 -16.57
C VAL A 358 -2.59 -8.54 -17.83
N ALA A 359 -3.56 -8.38 -18.73
CA ALA A 359 -3.57 -9.10 -20.00
C ALA A 359 -2.37 -8.71 -20.88
N GLU A 360 -2.05 -7.42 -21.00
CA GLU A 360 -0.90 -6.89 -21.75
C GLU A 360 0.43 -7.42 -21.20
N VAL A 361 0.57 -7.50 -19.87
CA VAL A 361 1.75 -8.09 -19.21
C VAL A 361 1.86 -9.59 -19.50
N ARG A 362 0.74 -10.32 -19.57
CA ARG A 362 0.71 -11.75 -19.94
C ARG A 362 1.08 -11.97 -21.40
N SER A 363 0.50 -11.21 -22.31
CA SER A 363 0.75 -11.32 -23.76
C SER A 363 2.01 -10.60 -24.23
N ARG A 364 2.72 -9.91 -23.33
CA ARG A 364 3.88 -9.07 -23.66
C ARG A 364 3.57 -8.01 -24.72
N THR A 365 2.39 -7.39 -24.60
CA THR A 365 1.91 -6.31 -25.47
C THR A 365 1.73 -5.03 -24.65
N GLY A 366 0.97 -4.06 -25.16
CA GLY A 366 0.76 -2.76 -24.52
C GLY A 366 1.83 -1.73 -24.92
N ARG A 367 1.73 -0.53 -24.35
CA ARG A 367 2.71 0.55 -24.54
C ARG A 367 2.48 1.66 -23.51
N ILE A 368 3.49 2.50 -23.30
CA ILE A 368 3.35 3.75 -22.55
C ILE A 368 2.29 4.65 -23.18
N ARG A 369 1.46 5.27 -22.34
CA ARG A 369 0.45 6.22 -22.76
C ARG A 369 0.96 7.64 -22.71
N HIS A 370 0.59 8.45 -23.71
CA HIS A 370 0.92 9.88 -23.74
C HIS A 370 -0.19 10.79 -23.20
N MET A 371 -1.36 10.23 -22.90
CA MET A 371 -2.52 10.95 -22.36
C MET A 371 -3.25 10.04 -21.36
N PRO A 372 -3.88 10.61 -20.32
CA PRO A 372 -4.75 9.85 -19.43
C PRO A 372 -5.82 9.07 -20.21
N GLY A 373 -6.19 7.91 -19.68
CA GLY A 373 -7.34 7.17 -20.17
C GLY A 373 -8.66 7.77 -19.69
N THR A 374 -9.76 7.09 -20.03
CA THR A 374 -11.08 7.38 -19.48
C THR A 374 -11.37 6.42 -18.35
N ILE A 375 -11.85 6.93 -17.21
CA ILE A 375 -12.27 6.08 -16.09
C ILE A 375 -13.40 5.14 -16.58
N PRO A 376 -13.27 3.81 -16.44
CA PRO A 376 -14.32 2.89 -16.82
C PRO A 376 -15.63 3.17 -16.08
N ALA A 377 -16.77 2.90 -16.73
CA ALA A 377 -18.05 2.93 -16.05
C ALA A 377 -18.05 1.94 -14.87
N VAL A 378 -18.44 2.40 -13.69
CA VAL A 378 -18.50 1.58 -12.48
C VAL A 378 -19.93 1.08 -12.32
N ARG A 379 -20.13 -0.24 -12.34
CA ARG A 379 -21.45 -0.81 -12.07
C ARG A 379 -21.77 -0.64 -10.58
N GLN A 380 -22.86 0.06 -10.31
CA GLN A 380 -23.38 0.21 -8.97
C GLN A 380 -24.16 -1.03 -8.56
N ALA A 381 -24.14 -1.35 -7.27
CA ALA A 381 -25.03 -2.32 -6.67
C ALA A 381 -25.52 -1.79 -5.32
N GLU A 382 -26.67 -2.29 -4.88
CA GLU A 382 -27.19 -1.97 -3.56
C GLU A 382 -26.25 -2.54 -2.48
N ALA A 383 -25.97 -1.72 -1.47
CA ALA A 383 -25.14 -2.17 -0.38
C ALA A 383 -25.93 -3.13 0.53
N PRO A 384 -25.37 -4.28 0.95
CA PRO A 384 -26.09 -5.28 1.74
C PRO A 384 -26.67 -4.70 3.03
N ARG A 385 -27.87 -5.09 3.44
CA ARG A 385 -28.49 -4.56 4.68
C ARG A 385 -27.56 -4.71 5.90
N ASP A 386 -27.49 -3.65 6.69
CA ASP A 386 -26.75 -3.49 7.94
C ASP A 386 -27.73 -2.76 8.89
N SER A 387 -28.33 -3.50 9.82
CA SER A 387 -29.50 -3.07 10.59
C SER A 387 -29.14 -2.25 11.83
N ASP A 388 -27.92 -2.33 12.34
CA ASP A 388 -27.42 -1.54 13.47
C ASP A 388 -26.37 -0.48 13.09
N GLY A 389 -25.93 -0.48 11.83
CA GLY A 389 -25.06 0.52 11.25
C GLY A 389 -23.59 0.39 11.67
N ASP A 390 -23.16 -0.80 12.07
CA ASP A 390 -21.80 -1.05 12.54
C ASP A 390 -20.80 -1.42 11.42
N GLY A 391 -21.26 -1.42 10.17
CA GLY A 391 -20.46 -1.64 8.98
C GLY A 391 -20.38 -3.10 8.53
N MET A 392 -20.93 -4.03 9.31
CA MET A 392 -21.03 -5.44 8.93
C MET A 392 -22.43 -5.75 8.38
N PRO A 393 -22.55 -6.51 7.26
CA PRO A 393 -23.86 -6.92 6.75
C PRO A 393 -24.56 -7.92 7.67
N ASP A 394 -25.88 -7.78 7.83
CA ASP A 394 -26.72 -8.68 8.63
C ASP A 394 -26.53 -10.16 8.26
N SER A 395 -26.30 -10.44 6.97
CA SER A 395 -26.04 -11.80 6.48
C SER A 395 -24.70 -12.34 6.96
N TRP A 396 -23.66 -11.52 6.95
CA TRP A 396 -22.34 -11.92 7.41
C TRP A 396 -22.38 -12.18 8.92
N GLU A 397 -23.01 -11.31 9.70
CA GLU A 397 -23.10 -11.46 11.15
C GLU A 397 -23.79 -12.76 11.56
N ARG A 398 -24.93 -13.10 10.92
CA ARG A 398 -25.62 -14.39 11.16
C ARG A 398 -24.74 -15.60 10.89
N ASP A 399 -23.93 -15.53 9.85
CA ASP A 399 -23.07 -16.64 9.43
C ASP A 399 -21.82 -16.78 10.33
N HIS A 400 -21.43 -15.73 11.06
CA HIS A 400 -20.19 -15.66 11.85
C HIS A 400 -20.43 -15.53 13.37
N GLY A 401 -21.67 -15.67 13.82
CA GLY A 401 -22.03 -15.73 15.24
C GLY A 401 -22.24 -14.37 15.92
N SER A 402 -22.24 -13.27 15.16
CA SER A 402 -22.69 -11.96 15.66
C SER A 402 -24.22 -11.77 15.48
N GLN A 403 -24.77 -10.71 16.04
CA GLN A 403 -26.21 -10.42 16.08
C GLN A 403 -26.53 -9.14 15.29
N PRO A 404 -27.30 -9.22 14.18
CA PRO A 404 -27.56 -8.08 13.30
C PRO A 404 -28.23 -6.82 13.87
N ALA A 405 -28.61 -6.83 15.14
CA ALA A 405 -29.28 -5.71 15.80
C ALA A 405 -28.43 -5.13 16.95
N VAL A 406 -27.17 -5.54 17.06
CA VAL A 406 -26.27 -5.21 18.16
C VAL A 406 -24.93 -4.77 17.59
N ALA A 407 -24.74 -3.44 17.53
CA ALA A 407 -23.49 -2.87 17.05
C ALA A 407 -22.31 -3.35 17.90
N ASP A 408 -21.50 -4.27 17.36
CA ASP A 408 -20.42 -4.91 18.07
C ASP A 408 -19.14 -5.16 17.26
N PRO A 409 -18.71 -4.20 16.41
CA PRO A 409 -17.63 -4.39 15.45
C PRO A 409 -16.28 -4.72 16.11
N TRP A 410 -16.12 -4.37 17.38
CA TRP A 410 -14.91 -4.57 18.17
C TRP A 410 -15.00 -5.70 19.19
N ARG A 411 -16.11 -6.45 19.22
CA ARG A 411 -16.18 -7.71 19.94
C ARG A 411 -15.51 -8.81 19.13
N ASP A 412 -15.28 -9.93 19.80
CA ASP A 412 -14.75 -11.16 19.23
C ASP A 412 -15.81 -12.23 19.50
N ALA A 413 -16.79 -12.34 18.59
CA ALA A 413 -17.97 -13.18 18.80
C ALA A 413 -17.61 -14.68 18.79
N ASN A 414 -16.55 -15.07 18.07
CA ASN A 414 -16.12 -16.46 17.93
C ASN A 414 -14.94 -16.84 18.86
N GLY A 415 -14.34 -15.89 19.57
CA GLY A 415 -13.28 -16.09 20.56
C GLY A 415 -11.90 -16.37 19.97
N ASN A 416 -11.66 -16.06 18.69
CA ASN A 416 -10.39 -16.35 18.01
C ASN A 416 -9.31 -15.26 18.20
N GLY A 417 -9.66 -14.18 18.89
CA GLY A 417 -8.80 -13.05 19.20
C GLY A 417 -8.75 -11.98 18.11
N ILE A 418 -9.59 -12.04 17.08
CA ILE A 418 -9.73 -11.04 16.02
C ILE A 418 -11.12 -10.37 16.15
N PRO A 419 -11.20 -9.03 16.12
CA PRO A 419 -12.50 -8.35 16.16
C PRO A 419 -13.40 -8.68 14.97
N ASN A 420 -14.71 -8.75 15.20
CA ASN A 420 -15.73 -9.05 14.18
C ASN A 420 -15.53 -8.22 12.89
N LEU A 421 -15.29 -6.91 13.02
CA LEU A 421 -15.11 -6.05 11.86
C LEU A 421 -13.83 -6.39 11.07
N ASP A 422 -12.73 -6.73 11.75
CA ASP A 422 -11.50 -7.12 11.05
C ASP A 422 -11.69 -8.42 10.27
N GLU A 423 -12.43 -9.38 10.84
CA GLU A 423 -12.81 -10.61 10.14
C GLU A 423 -13.69 -10.33 8.93
N TYR A 424 -14.71 -9.48 9.09
CA TYR A 424 -15.57 -9.07 7.98
C TYR A 424 -14.76 -8.40 6.86
N LEU A 425 -13.83 -7.50 7.20
CA LEU A 425 -12.97 -6.82 6.23
C LEU A 425 -12.05 -7.78 5.47
N ASP A 426 -11.56 -8.83 6.13
CA ASP A 426 -10.78 -9.90 5.48
C ASP A 426 -11.66 -10.77 4.56
N ASP A 427 -12.84 -11.17 5.03
CA ASP A 427 -13.82 -11.93 4.24
C ASP A 427 -14.32 -11.15 3.02
N ALA A 428 -14.56 -9.85 3.16
CA ALA A 428 -14.97 -8.98 2.07
C ALA A 428 -13.88 -8.92 0.99
N HIS A 429 -12.62 -8.76 1.40
CA HIS A 429 -11.48 -8.78 0.48
C HIS A 429 -11.34 -10.13 -0.23
N ARG A 430 -11.38 -11.26 0.51
CA ARG A 430 -11.32 -12.61 -0.08
C ARG A 430 -12.46 -12.88 -1.06
N ARG A 431 -13.66 -12.39 -0.78
CA ARG A 431 -14.82 -12.47 -1.70
C ARG A 431 -14.60 -11.65 -2.96
N ALA A 432 -14.06 -10.43 -2.85
CA ALA A 432 -13.74 -9.58 -4.00
C ALA A 432 -12.69 -10.23 -4.92
N MET A 433 -11.69 -10.89 -4.33
CA MET A 433 -10.68 -11.68 -5.04
C MET A 433 -11.27 -12.90 -5.73
N ALA A 434 -12.15 -13.66 -5.06
CA ALA A 434 -12.75 -14.88 -5.61
C ALA A 434 -13.76 -14.61 -6.75
N ALA A 435 -14.26 -13.37 -6.87
CA ALA A 435 -15.19 -12.97 -7.94
C ALA A 435 -14.52 -12.83 -9.32
N ILE A 436 -13.19 -12.93 -9.39
CA ILE A 436 -12.47 -13.02 -10.67
C ILE A 436 -12.68 -14.43 -11.21
N PRO A 437 -13.18 -14.61 -12.45
CA PRO A 437 -13.14 -15.92 -13.09
C PRO A 437 -11.69 -16.43 -13.08
N PRO A 438 -11.41 -17.68 -12.67
CA PRO A 438 -10.07 -18.24 -12.84
C PRO A 438 -9.71 -18.11 -14.32
N SER A 439 -8.61 -17.39 -14.59
CA SER A 439 -8.15 -17.06 -15.94
C SER A 439 -7.71 -18.29 -16.72
#